data_AF-A0A3N5RQA8-F1
#
_entry.id   AF-A0A3N5RQA8-F1
#
_cell.length_a   1.000
_cell.length_b   1.000
_cell.length_c   1.000
_cell.angle_alpha   90.00
_cell.angle_beta   90.00
_cell.angle_gamma   90.00
#
_symmetry.space_group_name_H-M   'P 1'
#
loop_
_entity.id
_entity.type
_entity.pdbx_description
1 polymer ?
#
loop_
_entity_poly.entity_id
_entity_poly.type
_entity_poly.pdbx_seq_one_letter_code
_entity_poly.pdbx_strand_id
1 'polypeptide(L)'
;MSFDVKFAPLGAAPVQATHGAKTKMKYSNYSFMFNTNSRPKTAQKAREYDRIIRKCLTDMMKEDVFPKFVIFLPGPEGTHTWDDVRGVKVRSQTEIGPSKRFGGRLHVHGYMEISHIGKIRLDYSGFQDKLNEMLSAASDGQLAFNNMRWKWEKTTPEQYMRKEEADVDVNIHDEEEEEEDDIPDISTLKV
;
A
#
# COMPACT_ATOMS: atom_id res chain seq x y z
N MET A 1 10.03 7.34 0.30
CA MET A 1 9.39 8.55 -0.27
C MET A 1 7.88 8.34 -0.38
N SER A 2 7.11 9.10 0.40
CA SER A 2 5.64 9.16 0.37
C SER A 2 5.12 10.13 -0.71
N PHE A 3 3.88 9.97 -1.17
CA PHE A 3 3.18 10.95 -2.00
C PHE A 3 1.78 11.18 -1.44
N ASP A 4 1.30 12.42 -1.49
CA ASP A 4 -0.04 12.79 -1.03
C ASP A 4 -0.91 13.11 -2.25
N VAL A 5 -2.03 12.41 -2.42
CA VAL A 5 -3.09 12.79 -3.36
C VAL A 5 -4.11 13.64 -2.59
N LYS A 6 -4.29 14.90 -2.98
CA LYS A 6 -5.30 15.81 -2.40
C LYS A 6 -6.44 15.98 -3.40
N PHE A 7 -7.67 15.69 -2.97
CA PHE A 7 -8.87 15.99 -3.75
C PHE A 7 -9.29 17.44 -3.47
N ALA A 8 -9.70 18.16 -4.51
CA ALA A 8 -10.38 19.42 -4.33
C ALA A 8 -11.80 19.14 -3.79
N PRO A 9 -12.31 19.91 -2.82
CA PRO A 9 -13.70 19.81 -2.44
C PRO A 9 -14.57 20.24 -3.62
N LEU A 10 -15.35 19.30 -4.18
CA LEU A 10 -16.40 19.64 -5.13
C LEU A 10 -17.48 20.45 -4.40
N GLY A 11 -17.90 21.54 -5.04
CA GLY A 11 -18.74 22.59 -4.45
C GLY A 11 -19.94 22.03 -3.66
N ALA A 12 -20.13 22.56 -2.46
CA ALA A 12 -21.24 22.20 -1.60
C ALA A 12 -22.57 22.54 -2.28
N ALA A 13 -23.35 21.52 -2.65
CA ALA A 13 -24.78 21.70 -2.86
C ALA A 13 -25.45 21.93 -1.49
N PRO A 14 -26.42 22.87 -1.38
CA PRO A 14 -27.08 23.16 -0.11
C PRO A 14 -27.99 21.99 0.27
N VAL A 15 -27.56 21.20 1.25
CA VAL A 15 -28.40 20.16 1.88
C VAL A 15 -29.43 20.86 2.76
N GLN A 16 -30.71 20.69 2.46
CA GLN A 16 -31.80 21.09 3.36
C GLN A 16 -31.66 20.32 4.68
N ALA A 17 -31.26 21.04 5.73
CA ALA A 17 -31.06 20.47 7.06
C ALA A 17 -32.40 20.21 7.74
N THR A 18 -32.81 18.94 7.82
CA THR A 18 -33.73 18.49 8.87
C THR A 18 -32.92 18.31 10.17
N HIS A 19 -33.26 19.12 11.18
CA HIS A 19 -32.64 19.14 12.51
C HIS A 19 -32.45 17.75 13.14
N GLY A 20 -31.26 17.48 13.72
CA GLY A 20 -31.12 16.32 14.62
C GLY A 20 -29.76 15.93 15.19
N ALA A 21 -28.62 16.33 14.63
CA ALA A 21 -27.30 16.17 15.25
C ALA A 21 -26.28 16.98 14.42
N LYS A 22 -25.28 17.62 15.05
CA LYS A 22 -24.13 18.10 14.28
C LYS A 22 -23.40 16.86 13.78
N THR A 23 -23.53 16.53 12.49
CA THR A 23 -22.87 15.34 11.95
C THR A 23 -21.36 15.54 12.04
N LYS A 24 -20.72 14.74 12.90
CA LYS A 24 -19.28 14.85 13.16
C LYS A 24 -18.50 14.24 12.01
N MET A 25 -17.40 14.87 11.64
CA MET A 25 -16.44 14.28 10.71
C MET A 25 -15.88 12.97 11.29
N LYS A 26 -15.88 11.91 10.49
CA LYS A 26 -15.29 10.61 10.80
C LYS A 26 -14.12 10.34 9.86
N TYR A 27 -13.25 9.45 10.32
CA TYR A 27 -12.11 8.98 9.55
C TYR A 27 -12.15 7.45 9.52
N SER A 28 -12.11 6.88 8.31
CA SER A 28 -11.92 5.44 8.12
C SER A 28 -10.51 5.19 7.64
N ASN A 29 -9.77 4.40 8.42
CA ASN A 29 -8.37 4.10 8.18
C ASN A 29 -8.22 2.64 7.73
N TYR A 30 -7.54 2.46 6.61
CA TYR A 30 -7.32 1.15 6.01
C TYR A 30 -5.83 0.99 5.73
N SER A 31 -5.19 0.00 6.35
CA SER A 31 -3.88 -0.46 5.89
C SER A 31 -4.07 -1.58 4.89
N PHE A 32 -3.26 -1.54 3.82
CA PHE A 32 -3.17 -2.60 2.84
C PHE A 32 -1.73 -3.00 2.65
N MET A 33 -1.51 -4.30 2.47
CA MET A 33 -0.22 -4.84 2.07
C MET A 33 -0.46 -5.77 0.90
N PHE A 34 0.32 -5.64 -0.17
CA PHE A 34 0.31 -6.60 -1.25
C PHE A 34 1.70 -7.07 -1.63
N ASN A 35 1.79 -8.38 -1.91
CA ASN A 35 3.01 -9.03 -2.37
C ASN A 35 2.89 -9.34 -3.86
N THR A 36 3.81 -8.82 -4.65
CA THR A 36 3.89 -9.19 -6.07
C THR A 36 4.55 -10.57 -6.22
N ASN A 37 4.26 -11.26 -7.32
CA ASN A 37 5.01 -12.43 -7.74
C ASN A 37 6.41 -12.08 -8.28
N SER A 38 6.67 -10.79 -8.52
CA SER A 38 7.86 -10.28 -9.18
C SER A 38 9.08 -10.23 -8.26
N ARG A 39 10.24 -10.53 -8.87
CA ARG A 39 11.56 -10.47 -8.24
C ARG A 39 12.50 -9.64 -9.14
N PRO A 40 12.54 -8.31 -8.95
CA PRO A 40 13.45 -7.47 -9.73
C PRO A 40 14.90 -7.88 -9.45
N LYS A 41 15.62 -8.29 -10.51
CA LYS A 41 17.04 -8.69 -10.42
C LYS A 41 18.01 -7.50 -10.46
N THR A 42 17.52 -6.31 -10.79
CA THR A 42 18.31 -5.09 -10.90
C THR A 42 17.60 -3.92 -10.24
N ALA A 43 18.37 -2.95 -9.75
CA ALA A 43 17.82 -1.71 -9.18
C ALA A 43 17.00 -0.91 -10.20
N GLN A 44 17.37 -0.95 -11.49
CA GLN A 44 16.61 -0.30 -12.56
C GLN A 44 15.22 -0.93 -12.71
N LYS A 45 15.12 -2.27 -12.72
CA LYS A 45 13.84 -2.96 -12.84
C LYS A 45 12.96 -2.75 -11.60
N ALA A 46 13.58 -2.70 -10.42
CA ALA A 46 12.87 -2.33 -9.19
C ALA A 46 12.23 -0.93 -9.27
N ARG A 47 12.97 0.07 -9.75
CA ARG A 47 12.45 1.43 -9.95
C ARG A 47 11.34 1.48 -11.00
N GLU A 48 11.45 0.70 -12.06
CA GLU A 48 10.42 0.59 -13.09
C GLU A 48 9.10 0.05 -12.51
N TYR A 49 9.18 -1.02 -11.72
CA TYR A 49 8.01 -1.60 -11.05
C TYR A 49 7.40 -0.68 -10.00
N ASP A 50 8.22 -0.02 -9.18
CA ASP A 50 7.73 0.99 -8.23
C ASP A 50 6.96 2.11 -8.96
N ARG A 51 7.48 2.60 -10.09
CA ARG A 51 6.79 3.60 -10.92
C ARG A 51 5.44 3.09 -11.44
N ILE A 52 5.39 1.85 -11.95
CA ILE A 52 4.14 1.25 -12.43
C ILE A 52 3.12 1.15 -11.30
N ILE A 53 3.54 0.65 -10.13
CA ILE A 53 2.71 0.48 -8.95
C ILE A 53 2.14 1.82 -8.47
N ARG A 54 3.01 2.83 -8.33
CA ARG A 54 2.58 4.18 -7.94
C ARG A 54 1.56 4.72 -8.93
N LYS A 55 1.80 4.58 -10.23
CA LYS A 55 0.85 5.00 -11.26
C LYS A 55 -0.50 4.29 -11.12
N CYS A 56 -0.51 2.97 -10.97
CA CYS A 56 -1.76 2.21 -10.80
C CYS A 56 -2.51 2.61 -9.52
N LEU A 57 -1.80 2.80 -8.39
CA LEU A 57 -2.41 3.28 -7.15
C LEU A 57 -2.98 4.70 -7.31
N THR A 58 -2.27 5.62 -7.98
CA THR A 58 -2.77 6.95 -8.30
C THR A 58 -3.99 6.89 -9.22
N ASP A 59 -3.95 6.05 -10.25
CA ASP A 59 -5.06 5.88 -11.19
C ASP A 59 -6.30 5.26 -10.51
N MET A 60 -6.11 4.35 -9.54
CA MET A 60 -7.19 3.81 -8.70
C MET A 60 -7.87 4.89 -7.86
N MET A 61 -7.19 6.00 -7.58
CA MET A 61 -7.74 7.13 -6.81
C MET A 61 -8.47 8.15 -7.68
N LYS A 62 -8.60 7.95 -9.01
CA LYS A 62 -9.33 8.92 -9.85
C LYS A 62 -10.82 8.94 -9.51
N GLU A 63 -11.45 10.09 -9.74
CA GLU A 63 -12.86 10.35 -9.42
C GLU A 63 -13.84 9.42 -10.14
N ASP A 64 -13.48 8.91 -11.32
CA ASP A 64 -14.28 7.96 -12.10
C ASP A 64 -14.06 6.50 -11.70
N VAL A 65 -13.09 6.24 -10.82
CA VAL A 65 -12.66 4.90 -10.41
C VAL A 65 -12.95 4.65 -8.93
N PHE A 66 -12.35 5.45 -8.04
CA PHE A 66 -12.38 5.19 -6.59
C PHE A 66 -13.78 5.12 -5.97
N PRO A 67 -14.74 6.00 -6.32
CA PRO A 67 -16.07 5.98 -5.70
C PRO A 67 -16.81 4.65 -5.85
N LYS A 68 -16.49 3.86 -6.89
CA LYS A 68 -17.09 2.53 -7.13
C LYS A 68 -16.75 1.51 -6.04
N PHE A 69 -15.68 1.76 -5.28
CA PHE A 69 -15.25 0.87 -4.19
C PHE A 69 -15.74 1.34 -2.82
N VAL A 70 -16.44 2.46 -2.72
CA VAL A 70 -16.98 2.97 -1.45
C VAL A 70 -18.44 2.58 -1.31
N ILE A 71 -18.70 1.71 -0.34
CA ILE A 71 -20.04 1.24 0.00
C ILE A 71 -20.59 2.15 1.11
N PHE A 72 -21.68 2.85 0.80
CA PHE A 72 -22.44 3.62 1.77
C PHE A 72 -23.37 2.71 2.57
N LEU A 73 -23.17 2.66 3.88
CA LEU A 73 -24.01 1.89 4.79
C LEU A 73 -25.14 2.78 5.30
N PRO A 74 -26.37 2.26 5.46
CA PRO A 74 -27.47 3.03 6.01
C PRO A 74 -27.11 3.54 7.41
N GLY A 75 -27.37 4.83 7.64
CA GLY A 75 -27.13 5.50 8.91
C GLY A 75 -28.43 6.02 9.53
N PRO A 76 -28.41 6.38 10.82
CA PRO A 76 -29.55 7.03 11.47
C PRO A 76 -29.91 8.38 10.83
N GLU A 77 -29.00 8.97 10.06
CA GLU A 77 -29.17 10.24 9.36
C GLU A 77 -29.69 10.08 7.91
N GLY A 78 -29.97 8.84 7.46
CA GLY A 78 -30.55 8.56 6.15
C GLY A 78 -29.59 7.88 5.16
N THR A 79 -29.88 8.04 3.87
CA THR A 79 -29.09 7.47 2.77
C THR A 79 -27.85 8.32 2.52
N HIS A 80 -26.68 7.73 2.70
CA HIS A 80 -25.40 8.39 2.44
C HIS A 80 -24.98 8.26 0.97
N THR A 81 -24.26 9.27 0.48
CA THR A 81 -23.79 9.32 -0.92
C THR A 81 -22.34 9.80 -1.00
N TRP A 82 -21.77 9.85 -2.21
CA TRP A 82 -20.41 10.35 -2.43
C TRP A 82 -20.20 11.78 -1.90
N ASP A 83 -21.25 12.59 -1.85
CA ASP A 83 -21.20 13.95 -1.29
C ASP A 83 -20.88 13.99 0.21
N ASP A 84 -20.96 12.84 0.92
CA ASP A 84 -20.55 12.71 2.31
C ASP A 84 -19.05 12.48 2.48
N VAL A 85 -18.31 12.21 1.39
CA VAL A 85 -16.86 12.02 1.40
C VAL A 85 -16.18 13.37 1.20
N ARG A 86 -15.31 13.76 2.13
CA ARG A 86 -14.61 15.06 2.13
C ARG A 86 -13.18 14.96 1.61
N GLY A 87 -12.59 13.77 1.62
CA GLY A 87 -11.26 13.56 1.08
C GLY A 87 -10.79 12.13 1.29
N VAL A 88 -9.88 11.71 0.42
CA VAL A 88 -9.18 10.44 0.49
C VAL A 88 -7.70 10.76 0.43
N LYS A 89 -6.92 10.23 1.38
CA LYS A 89 -5.47 10.30 1.35
C LYS A 89 -4.93 8.88 1.28
N VAL A 90 -4.01 8.66 0.36
CA VAL A 90 -3.28 7.40 0.25
C VAL A 90 -1.80 7.67 0.37
N ARG A 91 -1.13 6.87 1.19
CA ARG A 91 0.33 6.80 1.28
C ARG A 91 0.74 5.37 1.01
N SER A 92 1.81 5.17 0.26
CA SER A 92 2.38 3.83 0.06
C SER A 92 3.89 3.85 0.03
N GLN A 93 4.47 2.72 0.38
CA GLN A 93 5.89 2.43 0.40
C GLN A 93 6.11 1.07 -0.26
N THR A 94 7.06 1.04 -1.19
CA THR A 94 7.46 -0.17 -1.89
C THR A 94 8.78 -0.63 -1.30
N GLU A 95 8.84 -1.91 -0.99
CA GLU A 95 9.99 -2.56 -0.36
C GLU A 95 10.35 -3.82 -1.15
N ILE A 96 11.61 -4.22 -1.05
CA ILE A 96 12.13 -5.42 -1.71
C ILE A 96 12.62 -6.33 -0.59
N GLY A 97 11.99 -7.49 -0.44
CA GLY A 97 12.26 -8.36 0.70
C GLY A 97 13.72 -8.80 0.74
N PRO A 98 14.28 -9.12 1.91
CA PRO A 98 15.61 -9.71 1.96
C PRO A 98 15.58 -11.09 1.26
N SER A 99 16.46 -11.32 0.29
CA SER A 99 16.73 -12.66 -0.23
C SER A 99 18.20 -12.81 -0.58
N LYS A 100 18.89 -13.65 0.19
CA LYS A 100 20.33 -13.95 0.02
C LYS A 100 20.67 -14.70 -1.29
N ARG A 101 19.69 -15.25 -2.04
CA ARG A 101 19.96 -16.13 -3.22
C ARG A 101 19.16 -15.84 -4.50
N PHE A 102 17.98 -15.22 -4.44
CA PHE A 102 17.09 -15.09 -5.62
C PHE A 102 16.50 -13.69 -5.86
N GLY A 103 16.95 -12.68 -5.11
CA GLY A 103 16.34 -11.35 -5.12
C GLY A 103 15.01 -11.33 -4.36
N GLY A 104 14.80 -10.27 -3.57
CA GLY A 104 13.58 -10.07 -2.82
C GLY A 104 12.32 -10.06 -3.67
N ARG A 105 11.19 -10.43 -3.06
CA ARG A 105 9.89 -10.10 -3.65
C ARG A 105 9.59 -8.64 -3.39
N LEU A 106 9.04 -7.98 -4.41
CA LEU A 106 8.54 -6.63 -4.25
C LEU A 106 7.21 -6.69 -3.46
N HIS A 107 7.19 -5.98 -2.35
CA HIS A 107 6.04 -5.85 -1.46
C HIS A 107 5.70 -4.38 -1.29
N VAL A 108 4.42 -4.07 -1.14
CA VAL A 108 3.95 -2.70 -1.00
C VAL A 108 3.09 -2.62 0.23
N HIS A 109 3.43 -1.67 1.08
CA HIS A 109 2.69 -1.28 2.27
C HIS A 109 1.99 0.02 1.94
N GLY A 110 0.71 0.10 2.25
CA GLY A 110 -0.05 1.31 2.02
C GLY A 110 -1.07 1.57 3.10
N TYR A 111 -1.43 2.83 3.19
CA TYR A 111 -2.38 3.35 4.14
C TYR A 111 -3.33 4.30 3.42
N MET A 112 -4.61 4.13 3.68
CA MET A 112 -5.67 4.97 3.14
C MET A 112 -6.51 5.53 4.29
N GLU A 113 -6.63 6.85 4.31
CA GLU A 113 -7.52 7.60 5.19
C GLU A 113 -8.65 8.17 4.35
N ILE A 114 -9.90 7.87 4.72
CA ILE A 114 -11.08 8.47 4.11
C ILE A 114 -11.75 9.35 5.16
N SER A 115 -11.89 10.63 4.88
CA SER A 115 -12.63 11.60 5.69
C SER A 115 -14.08 11.64 5.21
N HIS A 116 -15.04 11.32 6.06
CA HIS A 116 -16.46 11.21 5.66
C HIS A 116 -17.43 11.51 6.80
N ILE A 117 -18.62 11.96 6.43
CA ILE A 117 -19.73 12.26 7.34
C ILE A 117 -20.55 10.99 7.60
N GLY A 118 -20.79 10.22 6.53
CA GLY A 118 -21.62 9.02 6.54
C GLY A 118 -21.01 7.82 7.24
N LYS A 119 -21.63 6.65 7.07
CA LYS A 119 -21.02 5.37 7.45
C LYS A 119 -20.60 4.68 6.16
N ILE A 120 -19.30 4.41 6.01
CA ILE A 120 -18.76 3.79 4.80
C ILE A 120 -18.05 2.48 5.10
N ARG A 121 -17.92 1.66 4.06
CA ARG A 121 -17.03 0.49 4.00
C ARG A 121 -16.33 0.49 2.64
N LEU A 122 -15.10 0.00 2.58
CA LEU A 122 -14.41 -0.24 1.33
C LEU A 122 -14.72 -1.65 0.79
N ASP A 123 -15.04 -1.75 -0.50
CA ASP A 123 -15.09 -3.01 -1.23
C ASP A 123 -13.66 -3.47 -1.55
N TYR A 124 -13.07 -4.19 -0.59
CA TYR A 124 -11.71 -4.68 -0.69
C TYR A 124 -11.51 -5.64 -1.87
N SER A 125 -12.49 -6.49 -2.16
CA SER A 125 -12.46 -7.44 -3.27
C SER A 125 -12.43 -6.72 -4.61
N GLY A 126 -13.39 -5.81 -4.85
CA GLY A 126 -13.44 -5.03 -6.08
C GLY A 126 -12.19 -4.16 -6.26
N PHE A 127 -11.69 -3.56 -5.18
CA PHE A 127 -10.43 -2.80 -5.21
C PHE A 127 -9.24 -3.69 -5.60
N GLN A 128 -9.15 -4.89 -5.03
CA GLN A 128 -8.11 -5.87 -5.33
C GLN A 128 -8.12 -6.30 -6.79
N ASP A 129 -9.29 -6.70 -7.29
CA ASP A 129 -9.42 -7.21 -8.64
C ASP A 129 -9.07 -6.13 -9.65
N LYS A 130 -9.53 -4.88 -9.42
CA LYS A 130 -9.20 -3.78 -10.32
C LYS A 130 -7.72 -3.40 -10.28
N LEU A 131 -7.11 -3.34 -9.11
CA LEU A 131 -5.68 -3.03 -9.01
C LEU A 131 -4.84 -4.12 -9.68
N ASN A 132 -5.21 -5.40 -9.51
CA ASN A 132 -4.53 -6.52 -10.16
C ASN A 132 -4.68 -6.50 -11.69
N GLU A 133 -5.87 -6.14 -12.20
CA GLU A 133 -6.13 -5.92 -13.64
C GLU A 133 -5.20 -4.82 -14.19
N MET A 134 -5.16 -3.66 -13.52
CA MET A 134 -4.37 -2.51 -13.96
C MET A 134 -2.87 -2.79 -13.96
N LEU A 135 -2.37 -3.49 -12.93
CA LEU A 135 -0.96 -3.86 -12.84
C LEU A 135 -0.58 -4.91 -13.87
N SER A 136 -1.43 -5.93 -14.06
CA SER A 136 -1.20 -6.95 -15.08
C SER A 136 -1.14 -6.31 -16.47
N ALA A 137 -2.06 -5.39 -16.78
CA ALA A 137 -2.04 -4.67 -18.05
C ALA A 137 -0.81 -3.74 -18.20
N ALA A 138 -0.39 -3.06 -17.14
CA ALA A 138 0.72 -2.11 -17.20
C ALA A 138 2.12 -2.76 -17.17
N SER A 139 2.21 -4.06 -16.90
CA SER A 139 3.47 -4.80 -16.74
C SER A 139 3.55 -6.07 -17.60
N ASP A 140 2.67 -6.23 -18.58
CA ASP A 140 2.56 -7.44 -19.40
C ASP A 140 2.47 -8.73 -18.55
N GLY A 141 1.72 -8.66 -17.45
CA GLY A 141 1.49 -9.76 -16.50
C GLY A 141 2.60 -9.97 -15.47
N GLN A 142 3.67 -9.17 -15.46
CA GLN A 142 4.83 -9.36 -14.57
C GLN A 142 4.60 -8.97 -13.11
N LEU A 143 3.59 -8.13 -12.80
CA LEU A 143 3.32 -7.61 -11.45
C LEU A 143 2.03 -8.13 -10.81
N ALA A 144 1.53 -9.29 -11.24
CA ALA A 144 0.35 -9.90 -10.62
C ALA A 144 0.57 -10.17 -9.11
N PHE A 145 -0.47 -9.95 -8.30
CA PHE A 145 -0.39 -10.16 -6.86
C PHE A 145 -0.58 -11.63 -6.48
N ASN A 146 0.19 -12.05 -5.47
CA ASN A 146 -0.01 -13.33 -4.81
C ASN A 146 -0.93 -13.22 -3.59
N ASN A 147 -0.97 -12.06 -2.93
CA ASN A 147 -1.77 -11.85 -1.73
C ASN A 147 -1.95 -10.35 -1.47
N MET A 148 -3.17 -9.91 -1.17
CA MET A 148 -3.45 -8.60 -0.57
C MET A 148 -4.15 -8.78 0.78
N ARG A 149 -3.65 -8.10 1.81
CA ARG A 149 -4.24 -8.10 3.15
C ARG A 149 -4.70 -6.71 3.49
N TRP A 150 -5.91 -6.63 4.07
CA TRP A 150 -6.47 -5.40 4.61
C TRP A 150 -6.59 -5.52 6.11
N LYS A 151 -6.21 -4.46 6.81
CA LYS A 151 -6.43 -4.35 8.24
C LYS A 151 -7.06 -2.99 8.54
N TRP A 152 -8.14 -3.04 9.31
CA TRP A 152 -8.73 -1.83 9.86
C TRP A 152 -7.89 -1.41 11.08
N GLU A 153 -7.32 -0.22 11.02
CA GLU A 153 -6.42 0.30 12.05
C GLU A 153 -7.11 1.40 12.85
N LYS A 154 -6.98 1.36 14.18
CA LYS A 154 -7.38 2.48 15.05
C LYS A 154 -6.27 3.54 15.18
N THR A 155 -5.05 3.20 14.79
CA THR A 155 -3.82 4.00 14.94
C THR A 155 -3.59 4.95 13.76
N THR A 156 -2.76 5.97 13.99
CA THR A 156 -2.44 6.99 12.99
C THR A 156 -1.53 6.43 11.89
N PRO A 157 -1.57 6.99 10.66
CA PRO A 157 -0.73 6.53 9.56
C PRO A 157 0.77 6.51 9.91
N GLU A 158 1.25 7.52 10.64
CA GLU A 158 2.67 7.59 11.03
C GLU A 158 3.08 6.48 11.99
N GLN A 159 2.19 6.02 12.88
CA GLN A 159 2.50 4.93 13.81
C GLN A 159 2.58 3.57 13.12
N TYR A 160 1.78 3.35 12.08
CA TYR A 160 1.84 2.13 11.29
C TYR A 160 3.11 2.07 10.44
N MET A 161 3.41 3.15 9.69
CA MET A 161 4.58 3.18 8.81
C MET A 161 5.91 3.16 9.60
N ARG A 162 6.00 3.87 10.74
CA ARG A 162 7.20 3.84 11.60
C ARG A 162 7.44 2.50 12.28
N LYS A 163 6.39 1.72 12.56
CA LYS A 163 6.55 0.39 13.17
C LYS A 163 7.29 -0.55 12.21
N GLU A 164 6.96 -0.50 10.94
CA GLU A 164 7.67 -1.28 9.91
C GLU A 164 9.11 -0.75 9.72
N GLU A 165 9.32 0.57 9.68
CA GLU A 165 10.69 1.15 9.64
C GLU A 165 11.55 0.70 10.84
N ALA A 166 10.98 0.65 12.04
CA ALA A 166 11.68 0.21 13.25
C ALA A 166 11.98 -1.30 13.28
N ASP A 167 11.13 -2.13 12.65
CA ASP A 167 11.35 -3.58 12.55
C ASP A 167 12.36 -3.94 11.44
N VAL A 168 12.66 -3.02 10.51
CA VAL A 168 13.68 -3.20 9.46
C VAL A 168 15.10 -2.91 9.96
N ASP A 169 15.27 -2.07 10.98
CA ASP A 169 16.59 -1.66 11.52
C ASP A 169 17.25 -2.69 12.47
N VAL A 170 16.66 -3.87 12.70
CA VAL A 170 17.15 -4.84 13.72
C VAL A 170 17.79 -6.10 13.11
N ASN A 171 18.12 -6.14 11.82
CA ASN A 171 18.74 -7.33 11.20
C ASN A 171 19.94 -7.05 10.28
N ILE A 172 20.70 -6.01 10.60
CA ILE A 172 22.11 -5.93 10.19
C ILE A 172 22.95 -6.19 11.44
N HIS A 173 22.92 -7.42 11.94
CA HIS A 173 24.05 -7.92 12.71
C HIS A 173 25.07 -8.39 11.68
N ASP A 174 26.15 -7.62 11.54
CA ASP A 174 27.44 -8.10 11.06
C ASP A 174 27.81 -9.31 11.92
N GLU A 175 27.60 -10.51 11.37
CA GLU A 175 28.37 -11.68 11.77
C GLU A 175 29.66 -11.63 10.92
N GLU A 176 30.68 -10.98 11.47
CA GLU A 176 32.06 -11.25 11.11
C GLU A 176 32.36 -12.69 11.54
N GLU A 177 32.18 -13.66 10.65
CA GLU A 177 32.82 -14.97 10.76
C GLU A 177 34.26 -14.84 10.25
N GLU A 178 35.21 -14.62 11.17
CA GLU A 178 36.58 -15.08 10.98
C GLU A 178 36.61 -16.58 11.29
N GLU A 179 36.47 -17.43 10.27
CA GLU A 179 36.99 -18.80 10.32
C GLU A 179 38.23 -18.88 9.42
N GLU A 180 39.38 -19.11 10.07
CA GLU A 180 40.64 -19.50 9.43
C GLU A 180 40.49 -20.85 8.74
N ASP A 181 40.44 -20.87 7.41
CA ASP A 181 40.67 -22.11 6.66
C ASP A 181 42.19 -22.37 6.58
N ASP A 182 42.65 -23.29 7.43
CA ASP A 182 43.94 -23.99 7.35
C ASP A 182 44.09 -24.66 5.98
N ILE A 183 44.80 -23.99 5.05
CA ILE A 183 45.23 -24.60 3.79
C ILE A 183 46.50 -25.44 4.06
N PRO A 184 46.50 -26.76 3.84
CA PRO A 184 47.72 -27.56 3.95
C PRO A 184 48.73 -27.22 2.85
N ASP A 185 49.97 -26.98 3.28
CA ASP A 185 51.15 -26.70 2.46
C ASP A 185 51.46 -27.86 1.49
N ILE A 186 51.45 -27.56 0.18
CA ILE A 186 51.71 -28.49 -0.92
C ILE A 186 53.19 -28.48 -1.38
N SER A 187 54.11 -27.99 -0.56
CA SER A 187 55.55 -27.94 -0.86
C SER A 187 56.28 -29.29 -1.02
N THR A 188 55.58 -30.43 -1.18
CA THR A 188 56.19 -31.76 -1.29
C THR A 188 55.92 -32.56 -2.56
N LEU A 189 55.28 -32.00 -3.59
CA LEU A 189 55.19 -32.67 -4.90
C LEU A 189 56.37 -32.29 -5.81
N LYS A 190 57.45 -33.08 -5.74
CA LYS A 190 58.51 -33.12 -6.76
C LYS A 190 57.96 -33.80 -8.03
N VAL A 191 58.11 -33.13 -9.17
CA VAL A 191 58.13 -33.76 -10.51
C VAL A 191 59.58 -33.84 -10.95
#